data_AF-A0A8T0N1K2-F1
#
_entry.id   AF-A0A8T0N1K2-F1
#
_cell.length_a   1.000
_cell.length_b   1.000
_cell.length_c   1.000
_cell.angle_alpha   90.00
_cell.angle_beta   90.00
_cell.angle_gamma   90.00
#
_symmetry.space_group_name_H-M   'P 1'
#
loop_
_entity.id
_entity.type
_entity.pdbx_description
1 polymer ?
#
loop_
_entity_poly.entity_id
_entity_poly.type
_entity_poly.pdbx_seq_one_letter_code
_entity_poly.pdbx_strand_id
1 'polypeptide(L)'
;MAVAGRARACASAALRALAAPRPRPPARAIHEGPDTIEELLDRHLVKKPAAVLDDDAAEAEARRRLTSSRREALGLYRDILRATRLFAWPDDRGVPWREVLRANARREFEEARGERDPEVVARLLIGGRDAVQQALDRLAEASRRAIEAEEAKRRGGA
;
A
#
# COMPACT_ATOMS: atom_id res chain seq x y z
N MET A 1 39.87 47.33 51.21
CA MET A 1 39.60 46.50 52.41
C MET A 1 38.19 45.95 52.27
N ALA A 2 38.01 44.65 51.98
CA ALA A 2 37.74 43.57 52.95
C ALA A 2 36.23 43.57 53.37
N VAL A 3 35.41 42.52 53.43
CA VAL A 3 35.51 41.04 53.40
C VAL A 3 34.13 40.46 52.97
N ALA A 4 34.16 39.20 52.53
CA ALA A 4 33.11 38.23 52.23
C ALA A 4 31.77 38.22 53.01
N GLY A 5 30.75 37.63 52.36
CA GLY A 5 29.59 37.02 53.02
C GLY A 5 28.89 36.00 52.10
N ARG A 6 28.98 34.72 52.46
CA ARG A 6 28.44 33.55 51.72
C ARG A 6 27.00 33.21 52.14
N ALA A 7 26.25 32.73 51.14
CA ALA A 7 25.38 31.54 51.12
C ALA A 7 23.97 31.52 51.74
N ARG A 8 23.01 31.09 50.89
CA ARG A 8 22.02 29.96 50.99
C ARG A 8 20.64 30.43 50.46
N ALA A 9 20.23 29.96 49.28
CA ALA A 9 19.53 28.70 48.97
C ALA A 9 18.00 28.80 49.20
N CYS A 10 17.22 28.56 48.13
CA CYS A 10 15.89 27.93 48.07
C CYS A 10 15.28 28.26 46.68
N ALA A 11 15.21 27.31 45.76
CA ALA A 11 14.14 26.31 45.62
C ALA A 11 13.11 26.74 44.57
N SER A 12 13.25 26.23 43.36
CA SER A 12 12.13 25.87 42.48
C SER A 12 12.65 25.06 41.30
N ALA A 13 13.16 23.87 41.63
CA ALA A 13 13.21 22.76 40.69
C ALA A 13 11.79 22.18 40.58
N ALA A 14 10.98 22.68 39.66
CA ALA A 14 9.76 22.01 39.22
C ALA A 14 9.29 22.64 37.91
N LEU A 15 8.85 21.77 36.98
CA LEU A 15 8.22 22.09 35.69
C LEU A 15 9.16 22.26 34.49
N ARG A 16 10.05 21.29 34.29
CA ARG A 16 10.42 20.86 32.93
C ARG A 16 10.43 19.32 32.82
N ALA A 17 9.32 18.72 33.24
CA ALA A 17 9.01 17.33 32.92
C ALA A 17 7.69 17.35 32.16
N LEU A 18 7.75 17.11 30.84
CA LEU A 18 6.70 16.59 29.94
C LEU A 18 6.99 17.00 28.49
N ALA A 19 8.14 16.61 27.97
CA ALA A 19 8.38 16.54 26.52
C ALA A 19 9.38 15.43 26.20
N ALA A 20 9.21 14.25 26.82
CA ALA A 20 9.82 13.06 26.26
C ALA A 20 9.07 12.76 24.94
N PRO A 21 9.77 12.50 23.82
CA PRO A 21 9.12 12.01 22.63
C PRO A 21 8.40 10.72 23.02
N ARG A 22 7.06 10.73 22.94
CA ARG A 22 6.29 9.50 23.12
C ARG A 22 6.88 8.47 22.14
N PRO A 23 7.30 7.27 22.59
CA PRO A 23 7.69 6.24 21.65
C PRO A 23 6.50 6.06 20.70
N ARG A 24 6.75 6.19 19.39
CA ARG A 24 5.77 5.79 18.39
C ARG A 24 5.30 4.40 18.82
N PRO A 25 3.99 4.14 18.94
CA PRO A 25 3.53 2.78 19.15
C PRO A 25 4.21 1.93 18.06
N PRO A 26 4.75 0.74 18.39
CA PRO A 26 5.22 -0.15 17.34
C PRO A 26 4.07 -0.24 16.35
N ALA A 27 4.36 0.01 15.06
CA ALA A 27 3.37 -0.09 14.02
C ALA A 27 2.67 -1.42 14.26
N ARG A 28 1.40 -1.38 14.70
CA ARG A 28 0.62 -2.59 14.89
C ARG A 28 0.65 -3.22 13.52
N ALA A 29 1.39 -4.32 13.39
CA ALA A 29 1.47 -5.06 12.17
C ALA A 29 0.03 -5.50 11.90
N ILE A 30 -0.65 -4.75 11.02
CA ILE A 30 -1.90 -5.16 10.38
C ILE A 30 -1.63 -6.33 9.40
N HIS A 31 -0.55 -7.07 9.63
CA HIS A 31 0.14 -8.00 8.77
C HIS A 31 0.60 -9.19 9.64
N GLU A 32 -0.36 -9.94 10.18
CA GLU A 32 -0.13 -11.37 10.44
C GLU A 32 -0.46 -12.13 9.14
N GLY A 33 0.31 -11.86 8.09
CA GLY A 33 0.11 -12.50 6.79
C GLY A 33 1.43 -12.54 6.05
N PRO A 34 1.84 -13.70 5.52
CA PRO A 34 3.15 -13.89 4.92
C PRO A 34 3.41 -12.87 3.81
N ASP A 35 4.63 -12.35 3.79
CA ASP A 35 5.09 -11.28 2.89
C ASP A 35 5.77 -11.83 1.61
N THR A 36 5.92 -13.15 1.48
CA THR A 36 6.48 -13.81 0.29
C THR A 36 5.57 -14.88 -0.30
N ILE A 37 5.70 -15.09 -1.61
CA ILE A 37 4.90 -16.07 -2.38
C ILE A 37 5.28 -17.50 -1.94
N GLU A 38 6.55 -17.73 -1.60
CA GLU A 38 7.05 -19.02 -1.11
C GLU A 38 6.36 -19.46 0.19
N GLU A 39 6.12 -18.54 1.13
CA GLU A 39 5.49 -18.85 2.42
C GLU A 39 3.95 -19.06 2.29
N LEU A 40 3.36 -18.57 1.19
CA LEU A 40 1.99 -18.88 0.76
C LEU A 40 1.90 -20.29 0.15
N LEU A 41 2.87 -20.68 -0.66
CA LEU A 41 2.96 -22.02 -1.28
C LEU A 41 3.21 -23.12 -0.24
N ASP A 42 4.13 -22.89 0.71
CA ASP A 42 4.46 -23.86 1.78
C ASP A 42 3.27 -24.15 2.71
N ARG A 43 2.33 -23.20 2.84
CA ARG A 43 1.12 -23.36 3.64
C ARG A 43 -0.04 -24.04 2.90
N HIS A 44 -0.02 -24.00 1.56
CA HIS A 44 -1.10 -24.53 0.70
C HIS A 44 -0.71 -25.80 -0.07
N LEU A 45 0.55 -26.23 -0.02
CA LEU A 45 0.97 -27.56 -0.46
C LEU A 45 0.73 -28.57 0.68
N VAL A 46 -0.25 -29.45 0.45
CA VAL A 46 -0.76 -30.45 1.40
C VAL A 46 0.33 -31.44 1.82
N LYS A 47 0.88 -31.30 3.03
CA LYS A 47 1.55 -32.41 3.72
C LYS A 47 0.47 -33.38 4.22
N LYS A 48 0.26 -34.48 3.51
CA LYS A 48 -0.66 -35.56 3.90
C LYS A 48 -0.18 -36.19 5.21
N PRO A 49 -1.07 -36.30 6.21
CA PRO A 49 -1.51 -37.64 6.59
C PRO A 49 -3.03 -37.74 6.69
N ALA A 50 -3.47 -38.99 6.81
CA ALA A 50 -4.81 -39.47 6.53
C ALA A 50 -5.90 -39.01 7.51
N ALA A 51 -7.13 -39.10 6.98
CA ALA A 51 -8.42 -39.34 7.65
C ALA A 51 -9.33 -38.12 7.90
N VAL A 52 -10.50 -38.18 7.25
CA VAL A 52 -11.79 -37.51 7.52
C VAL A 52 -11.78 -35.98 7.46
N LEU A 53 -12.24 -35.43 6.33
CA LEU A 53 -12.58 -34.01 6.23
C LEU A 53 -13.88 -33.76 7.00
N ASP A 54 -13.75 -33.23 8.21
CA ASP A 54 -14.82 -32.60 8.99
C ASP A 54 -15.33 -31.36 8.22
N ASP A 55 -16.65 -31.14 8.19
CA ASP A 55 -17.30 -29.98 7.54
C ASP A 55 -16.69 -28.63 8.01
N ASP A 56 -16.17 -28.58 9.25
CA ASP A 56 -15.47 -27.43 9.82
C ASP A 56 -14.17 -27.08 9.09
N ALA A 57 -13.47 -28.06 8.52
CA ALA A 57 -12.24 -27.83 7.76
C ALA A 57 -12.55 -27.22 6.38
N ALA A 58 -13.63 -27.65 5.73
CA ALA A 58 -14.11 -27.07 4.48
C ALA A 58 -14.62 -25.63 4.70
N GLU A 59 -15.32 -25.37 5.80
CA GLU A 59 -15.75 -24.02 6.15
C GLU A 59 -14.57 -23.10 6.48
N ALA A 60 -13.55 -23.60 7.19
CA ALA A 60 -12.32 -22.86 7.45
C ALA A 60 -11.55 -22.55 6.17
N GLU A 61 -11.52 -23.47 5.20
CA GLU A 61 -10.89 -23.24 3.90
C GLU A 61 -11.67 -22.21 3.06
N ALA A 62 -13.01 -22.26 3.05
CA ALA A 62 -13.84 -21.24 2.43
C ALA A 62 -13.61 -19.85 3.05
N ARG A 63 -13.53 -19.76 4.39
CA ARG A 63 -13.18 -18.52 5.10
C ARG A 63 -11.78 -18.01 4.73
N ARG A 64 -10.78 -18.90 4.58
CA ARG A 64 -9.42 -18.54 4.13
C ARG A 64 -9.38 -18.05 2.68
N ARG A 65 -10.15 -18.66 1.78
CA ARG A 65 -10.28 -18.23 0.37
C ARG A 65 -11.00 -16.88 0.23
N LEU A 66 -11.98 -16.61 1.09
CA LEU A 66 -12.66 -15.32 1.18
C LEU A 66 -11.72 -14.22 1.72
N THR A 67 -10.86 -14.54 2.68
CA THR A 67 -9.88 -13.57 3.20
C THR A 67 -8.75 -13.32 2.22
N SER A 68 -8.34 -14.31 1.40
CA SER A 68 -7.32 -14.11 0.36
C SER A 68 -7.85 -13.20 -0.76
N SER A 69 -9.02 -13.49 -1.33
CA SER A 69 -9.63 -12.66 -2.40
C SER A 69 -9.92 -11.23 -1.93
N ARG A 70 -10.43 -11.04 -0.70
CA ARG A 70 -10.58 -9.69 -0.12
C ARG A 70 -9.24 -8.99 0.12
N ARG A 71 -8.22 -9.70 0.59
CA ARG A 71 -6.86 -9.14 0.78
C ARG A 71 -6.28 -8.69 -0.54
N GLU A 72 -6.43 -9.48 -1.60
CA GLU A 72 -5.96 -9.17 -2.94
C GLU A 72 -6.68 -7.96 -3.54
N ALA A 73 -8.01 -7.89 -3.41
CA ALA A 73 -8.78 -6.73 -3.83
C ALA A 73 -8.28 -5.44 -3.15
N LEU A 74 -8.10 -5.47 -1.83
CA LEU A 74 -7.58 -4.31 -1.09
C LEU A 74 -6.13 -3.99 -1.44
N GLY A 75 -5.30 -4.99 -1.72
CA GLY A 75 -3.94 -4.82 -2.22
C GLY A 75 -3.93 -4.06 -3.55
N LEU A 76 -4.68 -4.57 -4.53
CA LEU A 76 -4.85 -3.96 -5.84
C LEU A 76 -5.38 -2.51 -5.74
N TYR A 77 -6.40 -2.28 -4.92
CA TYR A 77 -6.93 -0.92 -4.70
C TYR A 77 -5.84 0.04 -4.19
N ARG A 78 -5.03 -0.38 -3.22
CA ARG A 78 -3.92 0.44 -2.71
C ARG A 78 -2.84 0.67 -3.77
N ASP A 79 -2.56 -0.33 -4.61
CA ASP A 79 -1.58 -0.21 -5.68
C ASP A 79 -2.05 0.76 -6.77
N ILE A 80 -3.34 0.73 -7.12
CA ILE A 80 -3.96 1.75 -7.98
C ILE A 80 -3.77 3.14 -7.33
N LEU A 81 -4.12 3.31 -6.06
CA LEU A 81 -3.96 4.60 -5.37
C LEU A 81 -2.51 5.08 -5.34
N ARG A 82 -1.53 4.18 -5.25
CA ARG A 82 -0.10 4.51 -5.36
C ARG A 82 0.26 4.92 -6.79
N ALA A 83 -0.14 4.14 -7.79
CA ALA A 83 0.12 4.40 -9.20
C ALA A 83 -0.46 5.76 -9.64
N THR A 84 -1.69 6.09 -9.24
CA THR A 84 -2.33 7.39 -9.56
C THR A 84 -1.51 8.61 -9.12
N ARG A 85 -0.63 8.48 -8.12
CA ARG A 85 0.22 9.60 -7.67
C ARG A 85 1.21 10.04 -8.73
N LEU A 86 1.59 9.15 -9.64
CA LEU A 86 2.50 9.45 -10.74
C LEU A 86 1.83 10.31 -11.82
N PHE A 87 0.50 10.28 -11.90
CA PHE A 87 -0.32 11.02 -12.87
C PHE A 87 -0.68 12.42 -12.34
N ALA A 88 0.32 13.26 -12.14
CA ALA A 88 0.15 14.57 -11.50
C ALA A 88 -0.34 15.69 -12.43
N TRP A 89 -0.32 15.49 -13.75
CA TRP A 89 -0.72 16.51 -14.72
C TRP A 89 -2.24 16.60 -14.91
N PRO A 90 -2.76 17.78 -15.30
CA PRO A 90 -4.17 17.96 -15.60
C PRO A 90 -4.58 17.29 -16.91
N ASP A 91 -5.83 16.87 -16.96
CA ASP A 91 -6.58 16.52 -18.17
C ASP A 91 -6.94 17.79 -18.97
N ASP A 92 -7.49 17.62 -20.17
CA ASP A 92 -7.95 18.70 -21.07
C ASP A 92 -8.97 19.64 -20.38
N ARG A 93 -9.67 19.12 -19.37
CA ARG A 93 -10.63 19.85 -18.54
C ARG A 93 -10.00 20.62 -17.38
N GLY A 94 -8.68 20.57 -17.23
CA GLY A 94 -7.92 21.17 -16.12
C GLY A 94 -7.93 20.36 -14.82
N VAL A 95 -8.55 19.17 -14.78
CA VAL A 95 -8.62 18.33 -13.58
C VAL A 95 -7.41 17.38 -13.53
N PRO A 96 -6.67 17.27 -12.40
CA PRO A 96 -5.57 16.33 -12.29
C PRO A 96 -5.99 14.88 -12.55
N TRP A 97 -5.27 14.17 -13.43
CA TRP A 97 -5.56 12.77 -13.76
C TRP A 97 -5.62 11.87 -12.53
N ARG A 98 -4.76 12.13 -11.53
CA ARG A 98 -4.81 11.46 -10.23
C ARG A 98 -6.20 11.42 -9.61
N GLU A 99 -6.95 12.51 -9.66
CA GLU A 99 -8.28 12.59 -9.01
C GLU A 99 -9.32 11.82 -9.81
N VAL A 100 -9.28 11.96 -11.13
CA VAL A 100 -10.15 11.21 -12.05
C VAL A 100 -9.94 9.70 -11.88
N LEU A 101 -8.69 9.25 -11.88
CA LEU A 101 -8.34 7.83 -11.73
C LEU A 101 -8.73 7.26 -10.36
N ARG A 102 -8.61 8.05 -9.29
CA ARG A 102 -9.05 7.65 -7.94
C ARG A 102 -10.57 7.51 -7.85
N ALA A 103 -11.30 8.47 -8.41
CA ALA A 103 -12.76 8.45 -8.43
C ALA A 103 -13.27 7.25 -9.26
N ASN A 104 -12.67 7.01 -10.42
CA ASN A 104 -12.98 5.85 -11.25
C ASN A 104 -12.68 4.54 -10.50
N ALA A 105 -11.47 4.36 -9.98
CA ALA A 105 -11.13 3.16 -9.22
C ALA A 105 -12.08 2.91 -8.05
N ARG A 106 -12.45 3.96 -7.32
CA ARG A 106 -13.44 3.84 -6.24
C ARG A 106 -14.79 3.35 -6.76
N ARG A 107 -15.29 3.92 -7.85
CA ARG A 107 -16.55 3.52 -8.48
C ARG A 107 -16.53 2.06 -8.90
N GLU A 108 -15.50 1.61 -9.62
CA GLU A 108 -15.38 0.21 -10.08
C GLU A 108 -15.38 -0.78 -8.91
N PHE A 109 -14.67 -0.45 -7.81
CA PHE A 109 -14.63 -1.30 -6.61
C PHE A 109 -15.95 -1.28 -5.81
N GLU A 110 -16.68 -0.16 -5.82
CA GLU A 110 -18.00 -0.06 -5.20
C GLU A 110 -19.05 -0.85 -5.98
N GLU A 111 -18.98 -0.82 -7.32
CA GLU A 111 -19.83 -1.62 -8.22
C GLU A 111 -19.57 -3.13 -8.04
N ALA A 112 -18.30 -3.55 -8.00
CA ALA A 112 -17.92 -4.96 -7.85
C ALA A 112 -18.08 -5.49 -6.40
N ARG A 113 -18.47 -4.65 -5.42
CA ARG A 113 -18.57 -5.04 -4.00
C ARG A 113 -19.57 -6.17 -3.75
N GLY A 114 -20.60 -6.26 -4.58
CA GLY A 114 -21.66 -7.26 -4.48
C GLY A 114 -21.33 -8.60 -5.10
N GLU A 115 -20.21 -8.72 -5.83
CA GLU A 115 -19.87 -9.93 -6.56
C GLU A 115 -19.51 -11.08 -5.61
N ARG A 116 -20.21 -12.21 -5.79
CA ARG A 116 -20.04 -13.42 -4.97
C ARG A 116 -19.46 -14.59 -5.76
N ASP A 117 -19.45 -14.50 -7.09
CA ASP A 117 -18.88 -15.53 -7.95
C ASP A 117 -17.34 -15.47 -7.88
N PRO A 118 -16.67 -16.54 -7.39
CA PRO A 118 -15.21 -16.55 -7.27
C PRO A 118 -14.49 -16.42 -8.61
N GLU A 119 -15.06 -16.90 -9.71
CA GLU A 119 -14.42 -16.82 -11.04
C GLU A 119 -14.44 -15.40 -11.57
N VAL A 120 -15.55 -14.69 -11.38
CA VAL A 120 -15.70 -13.28 -11.75
C VAL A 120 -14.73 -12.44 -10.93
N VAL A 121 -14.68 -12.65 -9.61
CA VAL A 121 -13.75 -11.95 -8.72
C VAL A 121 -12.30 -12.18 -9.14
N ALA A 122 -11.91 -13.43 -9.42
CA ALA A 122 -10.56 -13.74 -9.87
C ALA A 122 -10.21 -13.04 -11.18
N ARG A 123 -11.13 -13.02 -12.16
CA ARG A 123 -10.94 -12.34 -13.45
C ARG A 123 -10.76 -10.82 -13.28
N LEU A 124 -11.58 -10.20 -12.41
CA LEU A 124 -11.46 -8.78 -12.09
C LEU A 124 -10.11 -8.46 -11.44
N LEU A 125 -9.65 -9.29 -10.50
CA LEU A 125 -8.37 -9.08 -9.82
C LEU A 125 -7.18 -9.23 -10.77
N ILE A 126 -7.16 -10.26 -11.61
CA ILE A 126 -6.09 -10.49 -12.59
C ILE A 126 -6.09 -9.36 -13.62
N GLY A 127 -7.24 -9.09 -14.25
CA GLY A 127 -7.36 -8.04 -15.25
C GLY A 127 -7.01 -6.65 -14.72
N GLY A 128 -7.40 -6.35 -13.48
CA GLY A 128 -7.05 -5.10 -12.81
C GLY A 128 -5.54 -4.96 -12.57
N ARG A 129 -4.86 -6.02 -12.15
CA ARG A 129 -3.39 -6.02 -11.97
C ARG A 129 -2.67 -5.81 -13.30
N ASP A 130 -3.07 -6.54 -14.34
CA ASP A 130 -2.48 -6.41 -15.67
C ASP A 130 -2.66 -5.00 -16.24
N ALA A 131 -3.85 -4.41 -16.06
CA ALA A 131 -4.12 -3.04 -16.49
C ALA A 131 -3.23 -2.01 -15.76
N VAL A 132 -3.03 -2.17 -14.45
CA VAL A 132 -2.12 -1.31 -13.67
C VAL A 132 -0.68 -1.45 -14.17
N GLN A 133 -0.21 -2.68 -14.37
CA GLN A 133 1.15 -2.92 -14.85
C GLN A 133 1.37 -2.28 -16.23
N GLN A 134 0.45 -2.50 -17.18
CA GLN A 134 0.52 -1.89 -18.50
C GLN A 134 0.51 -0.36 -18.45
N ALA A 135 -0.27 0.25 -17.55
CA ALA A 135 -0.29 1.70 -17.38
C ALA A 135 1.06 2.23 -16.87
N LEU A 136 1.69 1.54 -15.92
CA LEU A 136 3.01 1.89 -15.39
C LEU A 136 4.11 1.71 -16.44
N ASP A 137 4.05 0.64 -17.23
CA ASP A 137 5.03 0.37 -18.29
C ASP A 137 4.98 1.47 -19.36
N ARG A 138 3.77 1.85 -19.80
CA ARG A 138 3.57 2.96 -20.74
C ARG A 138 4.07 4.29 -20.18
N LEU A 139 3.87 4.54 -18.89
CA LEU A 139 4.38 5.75 -18.24
C LEU A 139 5.91 5.75 -18.18
N ALA A 140 6.52 4.61 -17.87
CA ALA A 140 7.97 4.47 -17.84
C ALA A 140 8.60 4.64 -19.23
N GLU A 141 7.97 4.07 -20.27
CA GLU A 141 8.38 4.26 -21.67
C GLU A 141 8.28 5.72 -22.10
N ALA A 142 7.16 6.40 -21.80
CA ALA A 142 6.98 7.81 -22.09
C ALA A 142 8.04 8.67 -21.40
N SER A 143 8.36 8.36 -20.13
CA SER A 143 9.40 9.05 -19.37
C SER A 143 10.78 8.86 -19.99
N ARG A 144 11.15 7.64 -20.40
CA ARG A 144 12.44 7.37 -21.08
C ARG A 144 12.56 8.16 -22.39
N ARG A 145 11.52 8.14 -23.23
CA ARG A 145 11.48 8.88 -24.50
C ARG A 145 11.62 10.39 -24.29
N ALA A 146 10.99 10.95 -23.25
CA ALA A 146 11.10 12.37 -22.94
C ALA A 146 12.53 12.77 -22.55
N ILE A 147 13.23 11.93 -21.77
CA ILE A 147 14.63 12.15 -21.38
C ILE A 147 15.54 12.03 -22.61
N GLU A 148 15.41 10.98 -23.41
CA GLU A 148 16.20 10.80 -24.63
C GLU A 148 16.02 11.96 -25.63
N ALA A 149 14.80 12.47 -25.78
CA ALA A 149 14.50 13.62 -26.63
C ALA A 149 15.13 14.92 -26.09
N GLU A 150 15.13 15.12 -24.77
CA GLU A 150 15.80 16.25 -24.12
C GLU A 150 17.31 16.19 -24.33
N GLU A 151 17.93 15.02 -24.13
CA GLU A 151 19.35 14.80 -24.36
C GLU A 151 19.74 14.99 -25.83
N ALA A 152 18.94 14.49 -26.77
CA ALA A 152 19.18 14.68 -28.20
C ALA A 152 19.09 16.16 -28.59
N LYS A 153 18.12 16.90 -28.07
CA LYS A 153 18.00 18.35 -28.28
C LYS A 153 19.21 19.09 -27.71
N ARG A 154 19.73 18.67 -26.54
CA ARG A 154 20.93 19.24 -25.93
C ARG A 154 22.20 18.95 -26.73
N ARG A 155 22.31 17.78 -27.37
CA ARG A 155 23.45 17.38 -28.20
C ARG A 155 23.42 17.97 -29.62
N GLY A 156 22.24 18.16 -30.19
CA GLY A 156 22.05 18.72 -31.55
C GLY A 156 21.99 20.25 -31.61
N GLY A 157 22.11 20.94 -30.49
CA GLY A 157 22.14 22.41 -30.39
C GLY A 157 23.55 23.02 -30.38
N ALA A 158 24.56 22.32 -30.91
CA ALA A 158 25.94 22.79 -31.07
C ALA A 158 26.29 22.99 -32.55
#